data_AF-A0A2H6BI69-F1
#
_entry.id   AF-A0A2H6BI69-F1
#
_cell.length_a   1.000
_cell.length_b   1.000
_cell.length_c   1.000
_cell.angle_alpha   90.00
_cell.angle_beta   90.00
_cell.angle_gamma   90.00
#
_symmetry.space_group_name_H-M   'P 1'
#
loop_
_entity.id
_entity.type
_entity.pdbx_description
1 polymer ?
#
loop_
_entity_poly.entity_id
_entity_poly.type
_entity_poly.pdbx_seq_one_letter_code
_entity_poly.pdbx_strand_id
1 'polypeptide(L)'
;MADTATGIAYLKSVNDVFYDQIKVADQKATYILSLIILLLVWSPEFRQAFLPPPSLAAEPARAVSVLVVAALVVALISALAVVLPRRRRGGTALFWGAWPAARSAALDVAAAADADGATLLATYADNAENLAAICRSKYRLVTVAILSLIVAIALHVVSLALR
;
A
#
# COMPACT_ATOMS: atom_id res chain seq x y z
N MET A 1 -10.49 -34.61 13.61
CA MET A 1 -9.27 -34.04 14.22
C MET A 1 -8.14 -33.84 13.21
N ALA A 2 -7.74 -34.84 12.41
CA ALA A 2 -6.67 -34.67 11.38
C ALA A 2 -7.02 -33.66 10.27
N ASP A 3 -8.30 -33.57 9.89
CA ASP A 3 -8.79 -32.63 8.86
C ASP A 3 -8.76 -31.18 9.35
N THR A 4 -9.17 -30.95 10.61
CA THR A 4 -9.15 -29.63 11.26
C THR A 4 -7.73 -29.07 11.43
N ALA A 5 -6.76 -29.92 11.78
CA ALA A 5 -5.36 -29.51 11.89
C ALA A 5 -4.77 -29.10 10.54
N THR A 6 -5.12 -29.82 9.47
CA THR A 6 -4.74 -29.48 8.09
C THR A 6 -5.38 -28.17 7.65
N GLY A 7 -6.66 -27.96 7.95
CA GLY A 7 -7.38 -26.71 7.67
C GLY A 7 -6.78 -25.50 8.38
N ILE A 8 -6.40 -25.63 9.64
CA ILE A 8 -5.73 -24.56 10.40
C ILE A 8 -4.36 -24.23 9.78
N ALA A 9 -3.57 -25.25 9.43
CA ALA A 9 -2.26 -25.05 8.80
C ALA A 9 -2.39 -24.32 7.44
N TYR A 10 -3.40 -24.68 6.64
CA TYR A 10 -3.69 -24.00 5.39
C TYR A 10 -4.06 -22.53 5.60
N LEU A 11 -5.00 -22.23 6.50
CA LEU A 11 -5.41 -20.85 6.77
C LEU A 11 -4.28 -20.01 7.37
N LYS A 12 -3.42 -20.60 8.20
CA LYS A 12 -2.21 -19.94 8.68
C LYS A 12 -1.29 -19.56 7.52
N SER A 13 -1.04 -20.48 6.60
CA SER A 13 -0.25 -20.19 5.39
C SER A 13 -0.85 -19.06 4.55
N VAL A 14 -2.18 -19.02 4.40
CA VAL A 14 -2.87 -17.91 3.71
C VAL A 14 -2.65 -16.57 4.42
N ASN A 15 -2.75 -16.55 5.75
CA ASN A 15 -2.50 -15.35 6.55
C ASN A 15 -1.04 -14.87 6.39
N ASP A 16 -0.07 -15.79 6.41
CA ASP A 16 1.35 -15.48 6.22
C ASP A 16 1.60 -14.87 4.84
N VAL A 17 0.99 -15.42 3.78
CA VAL A 17 1.06 -14.87 2.42
C VAL A 17 0.51 -13.44 2.36
N PHE A 18 -0.65 -13.17 2.97
CA PHE A 18 -1.19 -11.80 2.98
C PHE A 18 -0.31 -10.84 3.79
N TYR A 19 0.24 -11.30 4.91
CA TYR A 19 1.16 -10.50 5.70
C TYR A 19 2.41 -10.11 4.90
N ASP A 20 3.00 -11.04 4.16
CA ASP A 20 4.14 -10.75 3.30
C ASP A 20 3.77 -9.86 2.11
N GLN A 21 2.60 -10.03 1.51
CA GLN A 21 2.10 -9.11 0.48
C GLN A 21 1.93 -7.67 1.00
N ILE A 22 1.49 -7.49 2.25
CA ILE A 22 1.42 -6.16 2.89
C ILE A 22 2.82 -5.54 3.00
N LYS A 23 3.81 -6.31 3.46
CA LYS A 23 5.21 -5.84 3.53
C LYS A 23 5.75 -5.44 2.17
N VAL A 24 5.52 -6.28 1.15
CA VAL A 24 5.96 -6.02 -0.22
C VAL A 24 5.29 -4.76 -0.78
N ALA A 25 4.01 -4.53 -0.49
CA ALA A 25 3.32 -3.30 -0.87
C ALA A 25 3.96 -2.06 -0.23
N ASP A 26 4.33 -2.14 1.06
CA ASP A 26 5.00 -1.04 1.77
C ASP A 26 6.41 -0.78 1.24
N GLN A 27 7.14 -1.84 0.89
CA GLN A 27 8.44 -1.73 0.22
C GLN A 27 8.32 -1.06 -1.15
N LYS A 28 7.36 -1.49 -1.98
CA LYS A 28 7.09 -0.88 -3.29
C LYS A 28 6.78 0.61 -3.16
N ALA A 29 5.93 0.99 -2.20
CA ALA A 29 5.62 2.39 -1.94
C ALA A 29 6.86 3.18 -1.50
N THR A 30 7.69 2.62 -0.63
CA THR A 30 8.96 3.23 -0.22
C THR A 30 9.91 3.45 -1.40
N TYR A 31 10.03 2.49 -2.32
CA TYR A 31 10.84 2.66 -3.53
C TYR A 31 10.31 3.77 -4.44
N ILE A 32 8.98 3.89 -4.59
CA ILE A 32 8.35 4.97 -5.36
C ILE A 32 8.67 6.33 -4.71
N LEU A 33 8.55 6.44 -3.37
CA LEU A 33 8.91 7.66 -2.64
C LEU A 33 10.37 8.02 -2.85
N SER A 34 11.28 7.07 -2.67
CA SER A 34 12.71 7.28 -2.88
C SER A 34 13.03 7.71 -4.30
N LEU A 35 12.36 7.14 -5.31
CA LEU A 35 12.54 7.53 -6.70
C LEU A 35 12.04 8.95 -6.96
N ILE A 36 10.87 9.34 -6.43
CA ILE A 36 10.36 10.72 -6.55
C ILE A 36 11.34 11.70 -5.90
N ILE A 37 11.85 11.40 -4.71
CA ILE A 37 12.85 12.22 -4.02
C ILE A 37 14.14 12.31 -4.84
N LEU A 38 14.61 11.19 -5.39
CA LEU A 38 15.81 11.14 -6.23
C LEU A 38 15.64 12.01 -7.48
N LEU A 39 14.50 11.94 -8.16
CA LEU A 39 14.19 12.79 -9.31
C LEU A 39 14.22 14.28 -8.93
N LEU A 40 13.63 14.65 -7.78
CA LEU A 40 13.63 16.04 -7.30
C LEU A 40 15.03 16.53 -6.91
N VAL A 41 15.83 15.71 -6.25
CA VAL A 41 17.15 16.10 -5.75
C VAL A 41 18.21 16.07 -6.85
N TRP A 42 18.13 15.11 -7.78
CA TRP A 42 19.20 14.90 -8.76
C TRP A 42 18.89 15.45 -10.16
N SER A 43 17.63 15.48 -10.61
CA SER A 43 17.30 15.97 -11.96
C SER A 43 16.91 17.46 -11.95
N PRO A 44 17.78 18.36 -12.47
CA PRO A 44 17.41 19.76 -12.64
C PRO A 44 16.22 19.94 -13.60
N GLU A 45 16.06 19.05 -14.58
CA GLU A 45 14.95 19.07 -15.54
C GLU A 45 13.61 18.81 -14.84
N PHE A 46 13.55 17.83 -13.94
CA PHE A 46 12.36 17.57 -13.12
C PHE A 46 12.07 18.72 -12.17
N ARG A 47 13.09 19.33 -11.55
CA ARG A 47 12.88 20.52 -10.71
C ARG A 47 12.30 21.69 -11.48
N GLN A 48 12.74 21.90 -12.71
CA GLN A 48 12.22 22.98 -13.55
C GLN A 48 10.73 22.82 -13.86
N ALA A 49 10.16 21.61 -13.83
CA ALA A 49 8.72 21.40 -14.00
C ALA A 49 7.90 22.01 -12.85
N PHE A 50 8.49 22.18 -11.66
CA PHE A 50 7.86 22.80 -10.48
C PHE A 50 8.03 24.33 -10.43
N LEU A 51 8.91 24.89 -11.26
CA LEU A 51 9.10 26.33 -11.35
C LEU A 51 8.09 26.94 -12.31
N PRO A 52 7.64 28.20 -12.09
CA PRO A 52 6.83 28.91 -13.07
C PRO A 52 7.57 28.92 -14.41
N PRO A 53 6.94 28.44 -15.50
CA PRO A 53 7.60 28.49 -16.79
C PRO A 53 7.81 29.96 -17.18
N PRO A 54 8.94 30.29 -17.83
CA PRO A 54 9.19 31.65 -18.29
C PRO A 54 8.00 32.14 -19.12
N SER A 55 7.72 33.45 -19.08
CA SER A 55 6.60 34.07 -19.78
C SER A 55 6.62 33.83 -21.30
N LEU A 56 7.78 33.46 -21.84
CA LEU A 56 8.05 33.14 -23.25
C LEU A 56 7.86 31.65 -23.61
N ALA A 57 7.56 30.76 -22.66
CA ALA A 57 7.30 29.36 -22.98
C ALA A 57 5.99 29.23 -23.77
N ALA A 58 6.01 28.44 -24.85
CA ALA A 58 4.80 28.14 -25.63
C ALA A 58 3.70 27.56 -24.71
N GLU A 59 2.46 28.03 -24.86
CA GLU A 59 1.28 27.55 -24.12
C GLU A 59 1.19 26.01 -23.96
N PRO A 60 1.49 25.16 -24.98
CA PRO A 60 1.49 23.70 -24.79
C PRO A 60 2.56 23.20 -23.82
N ALA A 61 3.76 23.78 -23.80
CA ALA A 61 4.84 23.36 -22.90
C ALA A 61 4.52 23.70 -21.43
N ARG A 62 3.83 24.82 -21.19
CA ARG A 62 3.31 25.20 -19.88
C ARG A 62 2.26 24.19 -19.39
N ALA A 63 1.31 23.82 -20.23
CA ALA A 63 0.27 22.84 -19.88
C ALA A 63 0.86 21.46 -19.53
N VAL A 64 1.81 20.96 -20.31
CA VAL A 64 2.48 19.67 -20.04
C VAL A 64 3.24 19.71 -18.70
N SER A 65 3.92 20.82 -18.38
CA SER A 65 4.65 20.96 -17.11
C SER A 65 3.71 20.87 -15.89
N VAL A 66 2.53 21.50 -15.97
CA VAL A 66 1.50 21.39 -14.92
C VAL A 66 1.01 19.96 -14.75
N LEU A 67 0.82 19.22 -15.86
CA LEU A 67 0.40 17.82 -15.81
C LEU A 67 1.47 16.90 -15.21
N VAL A 68 2.76 17.15 -15.49
CA VAL A 68 3.88 16.43 -14.85
C VAL A 68 3.81 16.59 -13.33
N VAL A 69 3.68 17.84 -12.86
CA VAL A 69 3.60 18.14 -11.42
C VAL A 69 2.37 17.47 -10.79
N ALA A 70 1.21 17.57 -11.42
CA ALA A 70 -0.01 16.94 -10.92
C ALA A 70 0.15 15.41 -10.81
N ALA A 71 0.73 14.77 -11.83
CA ALA A 71 0.98 13.33 -11.83
C ALA A 71 1.97 12.91 -10.72
N LEU A 72 3.04 13.69 -10.49
CA LEU A 72 3.97 13.45 -9.38
C LEU A 72 3.32 13.61 -8.02
N VAL A 73 2.46 14.61 -7.83
CA VAL A 73 1.72 14.80 -6.58
C VAL A 73 0.78 13.63 -6.31
N VAL A 74 0.05 13.15 -7.33
CA VAL A 74 -0.81 11.96 -7.19
C VAL A 74 0.03 10.73 -6.83
N ALA A 75 1.18 10.53 -7.48
CA ALA A 75 2.09 9.42 -7.17
C ALA A 75 2.59 9.48 -5.72
N LEU A 76 3.01 10.67 -5.26
CA LEU A 76 3.50 10.92 -3.91
C LEU A 76 2.42 10.64 -2.85
N ILE A 77 1.24 11.23 -3.00
CA ILE A 77 0.12 11.05 -2.05
C ILE A 77 -0.29 9.59 -1.99
N SER A 78 -0.37 8.92 -3.15
CA SER A 78 -0.75 7.50 -3.21
C SER A 78 0.28 6.61 -2.51
N ALA A 79 1.57 6.86 -2.71
CA ALA A 79 2.63 6.11 -2.05
C ALA A 79 2.66 6.34 -0.53
N LEU A 80 2.50 7.59 -0.06
CA LEU A 80 2.37 7.89 1.38
C LEU A 80 1.16 7.19 2.01
N ALA A 81 0.03 7.16 1.31
CA ALA A 81 -1.20 6.50 1.77
C ALA A 81 -1.11 4.95 1.78
N VAL A 82 -0.11 4.35 1.13
CA VAL A 82 0.19 2.90 1.27
C VAL A 82 0.88 2.62 2.61
N VAL A 83 1.89 3.45 2.95
CA VAL A 83 2.73 3.29 4.14
C VAL A 83 1.98 3.66 5.44
N LEU A 84 0.99 4.56 5.36
CA LEU A 84 0.23 4.98 6.52
C LEU A 84 -0.45 3.77 7.22
N PRO A 85 -0.30 3.62 8.56
CA PRO A 85 -0.86 2.49 9.29
C PRO A 85 -2.39 2.53 9.21
N ARG A 86 -2.97 1.48 8.61
CA ARG A 86 -4.42 1.36 8.47
C ARG A 86 -5.01 0.76 9.73
N ARG A 87 -5.98 1.47 10.32
CA ARG A 87 -6.84 0.94 11.38
C ARG A 87 -8.15 0.48 10.76
N ARG A 88 -8.50 -0.80 10.93
CA ARG A 88 -9.87 -1.29 10.68
C ARG A 88 -10.57 -1.52 12.01
N ARG A 89 -11.86 -1.15 12.07
CA ARG A 89 -12.75 -1.45 13.21
C ARG A 89 -13.25 -2.88 13.05
N GLY A 90 -13.18 -3.65 14.13
CA GLY A 90 -13.43 -5.10 14.10
C GLY A 90 -12.16 -5.82 13.64
N GLY A 91 -11.61 -6.64 14.51
CA GLY A 91 -10.41 -7.42 14.24
C GLY A 91 -10.31 -8.53 15.27
N THR A 92 -9.75 -9.65 14.85
CA THR A 92 -9.49 -10.76 15.74
C THR A 92 -8.30 -10.45 16.64
N ALA A 93 -8.05 -11.29 17.64
CA ALA A 93 -6.87 -11.18 18.48
C ALA A 93 -5.54 -11.29 17.70
N LEU A 94 -5.58 -11.81 16.46
CA LEU A 94 -4.40 -11.87 15.58
C LEU A 94 -4.04 -10.49 14.98
N PHE A 95 -4.92 -9.50 15.08
CA PHE A 95 -4.67 -8.13 14.64
C PHE A 95 -4.21 -7.24 15.80
N TRP A 96 -2.99 -6.69 15.70
CA TRP A 96 -2.39 -5.85 16.75
C TRP A 96 -3.26 -4.67 17.20
N GLY A 97 -4.04 -4.08 16.29
CA GLY A 97 -4.93 -2.96 16.60
C GLY A 97 -6.19 -3.35 17.36
N ALA A 98 -6.59 -4.63 17.32
CA ALA A 98 -7.71 -5.18 18.08
C ALA A 98 -7.27 -5.94 19.33
N TRP A 99 -5.98 -6.26 19.45
CA TRP A 99 -5.42 -7.03 20.56
C TRP A 99 -5.81 -6.51 21.95
N PRO A 100 -5.78 -5.20 22.27
CA PRO A 100 -6.17 -4.73 23.61
C PRO A 100 -7.60 -5.10 24.00
N ALA A 101 -8.52 -5.17 23.03
CA ALA A 101 -9.92 -5.52 23.26
C ALA A 101 -10.20 -7.03 23.13
N ALA A 102 -9.42 -7.74 22.31
CA ALA A 102 -9.62 -9.16 22.02
C ALA A 102 -8.74 -10.11 22.88
N ARG A 103 -7.80 -9.57 23.67
CA ARG A 103 -6.82 -10.35 24.45
C ARG A 103 -7.48 -11.31 25.44
N SER A 104 -8.44 -10.86 26.24
CA SER A 104 -9.08 -11.71 27.26
C SER A 104 -9.79 -12.90 26.61
N ALA A 105 -10.63 -12.64 25.60
CA ALA A 105 -11.32 -13.68 24.85
C ALA A 105 -10.34 -14.68 24.19
N ALA A 106 -9.20 -14.22 23.67
CA ALA A 106 -8.20 -15.10 23.10
C ALA A 106 -7.50 -15.99 24.13
N LEU A 107 -7.22 -15.45 25.33
CA LEU A 107 -6.64 -16.21 26.43
C LEU A 107 -7.64 -17.23 26.99
N ASP A 108 -8.93 -16.88 27.04
CA ASP A 108 -10.00 -17.79 27.47
C ASP A 108 -10.14 -18.97 26.50
N VAL A 109 -10.09 -18.72 25.19
CA VAL A 109 -10.09 -19.78 24.15
C VAL A 109 -8.83 -20.65 24.23
N ALA A 110 -7.66 -20.06 24.52
CA ALA A 110 -6.41 -20.81 24.65
C ALA A 110 -6.32 -21.63 25.95
N ALA A 111 -7.01 -21.20 27.01
CA ALA A 111 -7.03 -21.88 28.31
C ALA A 111 -8.07 -23.01 28.39
N ALA A 112 -9.05 -23.03 27.48
CA ALA A 112 -10.01 -24.12 27.37
C ALA A 112 -9.30 -25.41 26.92
N ALA A 113 -9.37 -26.47 27.73
CA ALA A 113 -8.75 -27.77 27.47
C ALA A 113 -9.26 -28.45 26.18
N ASP A 114 -10.44 -28.04 25.71
CA ASP A 114 -11.07 -28.39 24.43
C ASP A 114 -11.19 -27.12 23.57
N ALA A 115 -10.07 -26.47 23.25
CA ALA A 115 -10.07 -25.37 22.30
C ALA A 115 -10.60 -25.90 20.95
N ASP A 116 -11.90 -25.68 20.72
CA ASP A 116 -12.61 -26.19 19.56
C ASP A 116 -11.88 -25.72 18.29
N GLY A 117 -11.33 -26.68 17.55
CA GLY A 117 -10.59 -26.41 16.34
C GLY A 117 -11.41 -25.61 15.32
N ALA A 118 -12.75 -25.69 15.38
CA ALA A 118 -13.65 -24.86 14.59
C ALA A 118 -13.58 -23.37 14.97
N THR A 119 -13.46 -23.05 16.27
CA THR A 119 -13.34 -21.66 16.76
C THR A 119 -12.00 -21.04 16.35
N LEU A 120 -10.91 -21.81 16.42
CA LEU A 120 -9.61 -21.37 15.92
C LEU A 120 -9.62 -21.16 14.40
N LEU A 121 -10.20 -22.11 13.65
CA LEU A 121 -10.35 -22.01 12.21
C LEU A 121 -11.12 -20.74 11.81
N ALA A 122 -12.24 -20.45 12.47
CA ALA A 122 -13.03 -19.23 12.26
C ALA A 122 -12.21 -17.96 12.54
N THR A 123 -11.42 -17.94 13.62
CA THR A 123 -10.55 -16.81 13.96
C THR A 123 -9.47 -16.55 12.89
N TYR A 124 -8.89 -17.61 12.32
CA TYR A 124 -7.93 -17.48 11.22
C TYR A 124 -8.59 -17.04 9.90
N ALA A 125 -9.81 -17.49 9.63
CA ALA A 125 -10.59 -17.07 8.46
C ALA A 125 -10.93 -15.57 8.54
N ASP A 126 -11.44 -15.10 9.68
CA ASP A 126 -11.74 -13.68 9.92
C ASP A 126 -10.49 -12.80 9.80
N ASN A 127 -9.34 -13.28 10.28
CA ASN A 127 -8.07 -12.56 10.11
C ASN A 127 -7.65 -12.52 8.64
N ALA A 128 -7.81 -13.63 7.90
CA ALA A 128 -7.48 -13.68 6.49
C ALA A 128 -8.33 -12.71 5.67
N GLU A 129 -9.64 -12.57 5.96
CA GLU A 129 -10.50 -11.59 5.31
C GLU A 129 -10.06 -10.14 5.58
N ASN A 130 -9.68 -9.86 6.83
CA ASN A 130 -9.16 -8.55 7.22
C ASN A 130 -7.85 -8.23 6.50
N LEU A 131 -6.89 -9.17 6.48
CA LEU A 131 -5.63 -9.01 5.78
C LEU A 131 -5.83 -8.88 4.27
N ALA A 132 -6.67 -9.70 3.65
CA ALA A 132 -6.98 -9.64 2.22
C ALA A 132 -7.54 -8.28 1.81
N ALA A 133 -8.43 -7.70 2.62
CA ALA A 133 -8.97 -6.38 2.37
C ALA A 133 -7.93 -5.25 2.53
N ILE A 134 -7.03 -5.36 3.51
CA ILE A 134 -5.89 -4.45 3.65
C ILE A 134 -4.98 -4.57 2.43
N CYS A 135 -4.61 -5.79 2.01
CA CYS A 135 -3.84 -6.07 0.80
C CYS A 135 -4.46 -5.40 -0.42
N ARG A 136 -5.72 -5.71 -0.73
CA ARG A 136 -6.42 -5.16 -1.91
C ARG A 136 -6.36 -3.64 -1.94
N SER A 137 -6.58 -3.00 -0.79
CA SER A 137 -6.58 -1.55 -0.70
C SER A 137 -5.17 -0.95 -0.83
N LYS A 138 -4.13 -1.60 -0.28
CA LYS A 138 -2.73 -1.18 -0.47
C LYS A 138 -2.31 -1.34 -1.92
N TYR A 139 -2.55 -2.49 -2.54
CA TYR A 139 -2.19 -2.74 -3.93
C TYR A 139 -2.90 -1.81 -4.91
N ARG A 140 -4.17 -1.46 -4.66
CA ARG A 140 -4.85 -0.43 -5.47
C ARG A 140 -4.11 0.91 -5.46
N LEU A 141 -3.65 1.36 -4.29
CA LEU A 141 -2.88 2.61 -4.20
C LEU A 141 -1.48 2.48 -4.78
N VAL A 142 -0.82 1.32 -4.63
CA VAL A 142 0.47 1.04 -5.30
C VAL A 142 0.30 1.14 -6.82
N THR A 143 -0.76 0.55 -7.38
CA THR A 143 -1.06 0.66 -8.81
C THR A 143 -1.27 2.10 -9.24
N VAL A 144 -2.06 2.89 -8.50
CA VAL A 144 -2.24 4.32 -8.78
C VAL A 144 -0.90 5.05 -8.73
N ALA A 145 -0.08 4.83 -7.70
CA ALA A 145 1.22 5.46 -7.54
C ALA A 145 2.16 5.17 -8.72
N ILE A 146 2.23 3.90 -9.15
CA ILE A 146 3.05 3.47 -10.28
C ILE A 146 2.54 4.09 -11.59
N LEU A 147 1.24 4.01 -11.86
CA LEU A 147 0.66 4.55 -13.10
C LEU A 147 0.84 6.06 -13.18
N SER A 148 0.61 6.79 -12.08
CA SER A 148 0.84 8.23 -12.02
C SER A 148 2.31 8.58 -12.23
N LEU A 149 3.24 7.79 -11.72
CA LEU A 149 4.67 7.98 -11.96
C LEU A 149 5.06 7.72 -13.42
N ILE A 150 4.52 6.67 -14.05
CA ILE A 150 4.72 6.39 -15.48
C ILE A 150 4.21 7.55 -16.33
N VAL A 151 3.02 8.07 -16.01
CA VAL A 151 2.44 9.24 -16.68
C VAL A 151 3.33 10.47 -16.51
N ALA A 152 3.84 10.72 -15.30
CA ALA A 152 4.76 11.83 -15.05
C ALA A 152 6.04 11.74 -15.90
N ILE A 153 6.64 10.54 -15.98
CA ILE A 153 7.84 10.30 -16.80
C ILE A 153 7.52 10.50 -18.29
N ALA A 154 6.42 9.95 -18.79
CA ALA A 154 6.02 10.10 -20.18
C ALA A 154 5.77 11.57 -20.56
N LEU A 155 5.04 12.31 -19.73
CA LEU A 155 4.80 13.74 -19.92
C LEU A 155 6.10 14.55 -19.84
N HIS A 156 7.04 14.16 -18.99
CA HIS A 156 8.34 14.80 -18.90
C HIS A 156 9.13 14.64 -20.21
N VAL A 157 9.13 13.44 -20.80
CA VAL A 157 9.74 13.21 -22.13
C VAL A 157 9.08 14.06 -23.20
N VAL A 158 7.74 14.17 -23.20
CA VAL A 158 7.02 15.07 -24.12
C VAL A 158 7.42 16.52 -23.89
N SER A 159 7.53 16.97 -22.64
CA SER A 159 7.97 18.33 -22.32
C SER A 159 9.37 18.61 -22.84
N LEU A 160 10.28 17.63 -22.83
CA LEU A 160 11.63 17.78 -23.37
C LEU A 160 11.61 17.89 -24.91
N ALA A 161 10.70 17.19 -25.59
CA ALA A 161 10.55 17.27 -27.04
C ALA A 161 9.90 18.58 -27.53
N LEU A 162 9.15 19.27 -26.66
CA LEU A 162 8.47 20.54 -26.96
C LEU A 162 9.30 21.78 -26.63
N ARG A 163 10.42 21.62 -25.91
CA ARG A 163 11.36 22.69 -25.56
C ARG A 163 12.42 22.82 -26.64
#